data_AF-A0A0M8P495-F1
#
_entry.id   AF-A0A0M8P495-F1
#
_cell.length_a   1.000
_cell.length_b   1.000
_cell.length_c   1.000
_cell.angle_alpha   90.00
_cell.angle_beta   90.00
_cell.angle_gamma   90.00
#
_symmetry.space_group_name_H-M   'P 1'
#
loop_
_entity.id
_entity.type
_entity.pdbx_description
1 polymer ?
#
loop_
_entity_poly.entity_id
_entity_poly.type
_entity_poly.pdbx_seq_one_letter_code
_entity_poly.pdbx_strand_id
1 'polypeptide(L)'
;MSFLSRAVTFFGLVLIVHAGYSAHEHTVLYSNLTSTALPQDIIIETLVSVLIVSIGLVLSAQKLKPISWREWAGEIERDGGARNPYLSLEERYGFWDIRAKRKEFADWVRGQDVLIKE
;
A
#
# COMPACT_ATOMS: atom_id res chain seq x y z
N MET A 1 4.00 -1.28 1.60
CA MET A 1 4.97 -0.57 0.75
C MET A 1 6.34 -0.89 1.28
N SER A 2 7.28 -1.26 0.41
CA SER A 2 8.66 -1.51 0.86
C SER A 2 9.22 -0.21 1.46
N PHE A 3 10.03 -0.34 2.51
CA PHE A 3 10.74 0.83 3.07
C PHE A 3 11.54 1.56 1.99
N LEU A 4 12.16 0.79 1.07
CA LEU A 4 12.94 1.33 -0.04
C LEU A 4 12.09 2.18 -0.99
N SER A 5 10.89 1.71 -1.39
CA SER A 5 10.05 2.48 -2.32
C SER A 5 9.62 3.81 -1.69
N ARG A 6 9.31 3.82 -0.40
CA ARG A 6 8.97 5.03 0.35
C ARG A 6 10.15 6.00 0.43
N ALA A 7 11.35 5.50 0.71
CA ALA A 7 12.56 6.32 0.77
C ALA A 7 12.89 6.96 -0.59
N VAL A 8 12.79 6.18 -1.68
CA VAL A 8 13.02 6.68 -3.05
C VAL A 8 11.98 7.74 -3.44
N THR A 9 10.69 7.51 -3.18
CA THR A 9 9.65 8.51 -3.45
C THR A 9 9.87 9.77 -2.63
N PHE A 10 10.19 9.66 -1.34
CA PHE A 10 10.43 10.81 -0.48
C PHE A 10 11.63 11.64 -0.97
N PHE A 11 12.75 10.98 -1.29
CA PHE A 11 13.92 11.64 -1.84
C PHE A 11 13.61 12.34 -3.16
N GLY A 12 12.90 11.67 -4.08
CA GLY A 12 12.47 12.29 -5.33
C GLY A 12 11.58 13.52 -5.12
N LEU A 13 10.65 13.49 -4.15
CA LEU A 13 9.80 14.65 -3.83
C LEU A 13 10.62 15.83 -3.30
N VAL A 14 11.63 15.57 -2.46
CA VAL A 14 12.56 16.61 -1.99
C VAL A 14 13.30 17.25 -3.18
N LEU A 15 13.77 16.44 -4.13
CA LEU A 15 14.45 16.97 -5.33
C LEU A 15 13.51 17.80 -6.22
N ILE A 16 12.26 17.36 -6.43
CA ILE A 16 11.26 18.14 -7.19
C ILE A 16 11.02 19.51 -6.52
N VAL A 17 10.85 19.53 -5.19
CA VAL A 17 10.65 20.77 -4.43
C VAL A 17 11.87 21.67 -4.54
N HIS A 18 13.08 21.10 -4.44
CA HIS A 18 14.33 21.84 -4.60
C HIS A 18 14.43 22.50 -5.97
N ALA A 19 14.25 21.73 -7.05
CA ALA A 19 14.33 22.25 -8.41
C ALA A 19 13.22 23.28 -8.72
N GLY A 20 12.03 23.10 -8.15
CA GLY A 20 10.95 24.08 -8.21
C GLY A 20 11.28 25.39 -7.49
N TYR A 21 11.95 25.31 -6.34
CA TYR A 21 12.44 26.49 -5.63
C TYR A 21 13.56 27.20 -6.41
N SER A 22 14.51 26.46 -6.99
CA SER A 22 15.56 27.02 -7.87
C SER A 22 14.95 27.74 -9.09
N ALA A 23 13.92 27.15 -9.71
CA ALA A 23 13.20 27.79 -10.80
C ALA A 23 12.52 29.09 -10.34
N HIS A 24 11.87 29.08 -9.17
CA HIS A 24 11.25 30.27 -8.60
C HIS A 24 12.27 31.38 -8.33
N GLU A 25 13.39 31.09 -7.67
CA GLU A 25 14.46 32.08 -7.43
C GLU A 25 15.02 32.62 -8.75
N HIS A 26 15.27 31.75 -9.73
CA HIS A 26 15.74 32.18 -11.04
C HIS A 26 14.74 33.11 -11.74
N THR A 27 13.45 32.79 -11.71
CA THR A 27 12.43 33.66 -12.28
C THR A 27 12.33 35.00 -11.53
N VAL A 28 12.34 35.00 -10.20
CA VAL A 28 12.22 36.24 -9.42
C VAL A 28 13.41 37.18 -9.67
N LEU A 29 14.64 36.63 -9.72
CA LEU A 29 15.85 37.43 -9.89
C LEU A 29 16.10 37.87 -11.33
N TYR A 30 15.76 37.02 -12.32
CA TYR A 30 16.13 37.24 -13.73
C TYR A 30 14.95 37.56 -14.66
N SER A 31 13.72 37.67 -14.16
CA SER A 31 12.50 37.97 -14.95
C SER A 31 12.56 39.28 -15.76
N ASN A 32 13.37 40.25 -15.34
CA ASN A 32 13.52 41.54 -16.03
C ASN A 32 14.66 41.57 -17.05
N LEU A 33 15.44 40.48 -17.18
CA LEU A 33 16.49 40.37 -18.19
C LEU A 33 15.93 39.76 -19.48
N THR A 34 16.53 40.11 -20.62
CA THR A 34 16.11 39.70 -21.97
C THR A 34 16.15 38.18 -22.22
N SER A 35 16.74 37.40 -21.31
CA SER A 35 16.73 35.92 -21.36
C SER A 35 15.79 35.37 -20.29
N THR A 36 14.59 35.00 -20.70
CA THR A 36 13.58 34.32 -19.87
C THR A 36 13.72 32.81 -19.87
N ALA A 37 14.70 32.26 -20.59
CA ALA A 37 14.95 30.83 -20.67
C ALA A 37 15.47 30.29 -19.32
N LEU A 38 14.95 29.12 -18.92
CA LEU A 38 15.44 28.41 -17.74
C LEU A 38 16.84 27.83 -18.00
N PRO A 39 17.75 27.93 -17.03
CA PRO A 39 19.03 27.24 -17.04
C PRO A 39 18.88 25.73 -17.23
N GLN A 40 19.84 25.13 -17.95
CA GLN A 40 19.81 23.72 -18.32
C GLN A 40 19.95 22.78 -17.13
N ASP A 41 20.66 23.19 -16.08
CA ASP A 41 20.78 22.48 -14.80
C ASP A 41 19.41 22.30 -14.14
N ILE A 42 18.60 23.36 -14.01
CA ILE A 42 17.24 23.28 -13.44
C ILE A 42 16.35 22.34 -14.27
N ILE A 43 16.46 22.38 -15.60
CA ILE A 43 15.72 21.48 -16.50
C ILE A 43 16.14 20.02 -16.27
N ILE A 44 17.44 19.73 -16.19
CA ILE A 44 17.93 18.37 -15.96
C ILE A 44 17.53 17.88 -14.55
N GLU A 45 17.69 18.71 -13.52
CA GLU A 45 17.30 18.38 -12.15
C GLU A 45 15.81 18.05 -12.05
N THR A 46 14.93 18.86 -12.66
CA THR A 46 13.48 18.57 -12.68
C THR A 46 13.18 17.26 -13.41
N LEU A 47 13.77 17.00 -14.58
CA LEU A 47 13.55 15.76 -15.34
C LEU A 47 14.02 14.53 -14.56
N VAL A 48 15.19 14.59 -13.94
CA VAL A 48 15.73 13.50 -13.09
C VAL A 48 14.84 13.29 -11.86
N SER A 49 14.38 14.37 -11.23
CA SER A 49 13.50 14.30 -10.06
C SER A 49 12.15 13.65 -10.39
N VAL A 50 11.53 14.02 -11.52
CA VAL A 50 10.29 13.41 -12.01
C VAL A 50 10.49 11.92 -12.30
N LEU A 51 11.62 11.55 -12.91
CA LEU A 51 11.95 10.15 -13.16
C LEU A 51 12.07 9.36 -11.85
N ILE A 52 12.80 9.89 -10.86
CA ILE A 52 12.98 9.23 -9.55
C ILE A 52 11.64 9.07 -8.81
N VAL A 53 10.80 10.11 -8.79
CA VAL A 53 9.46 10.03 -8.18
C VAL A 53 8.60 8.98 -8.88
N SER A 54 8.61 8.98 -10.21
CA SER A 54 7.85 8.00 -11.00
C SER A 54 8.29 6.57 -10.69
N ILE A 55 9.60 6.32 -10.61
CA ILE A 55 10.16 5.01 -10.21
C ILE A 55 9.71 4.63 -8.81
N GLY A 56 9.82 5.55 -7.84
CA GLY A 56 9.41 5.30 -6.46
C GLY A 56 7.91 4.94 -6.35
N LEU A 57 7.05 5.67 -7.08
CA LEU A 57 5.62 5.41 -7.12
C LEU A 57 5.28 4.05 -7.76
N VAL A 58 5.92 3.71 -8.88
CA VAL A 58 5.73 2.41 -9.57
C VAL A 58 6.16 1.25 -8.68
N LEU A 59 7.34 1.35 -8.03
CA LEU A 59 7.80 0.34 -7.08
C LEU A 59 6.91 0.23 -5.83
N SER A 60 6.13 1.26 -5.54
CA SER A 60 5.19 1.30 -4.44
C SER A 60 3.83 0.70 -4.76
N ALA A 61 3.54 0.42 -6.05
CA ALA A 61 2.27 -0.16 -6.46
C ALA A 61 2.06 -1.56 -5.86
N GLN A 62 0.81 -1.87 -5.52
CA GLN A 62 0.46 -3.22 -5.10
C GLN A 62 0.53 -4.16 -6.30
N LYS A 63 0.87 -5.43 -6.05
CA LYS A 63 0.82 -6.45 -7.09
C LYS A 63 -0.61 -6.56 -7.62
N LEU A 64 -0.73 -6.74 -8.93
CA LEU A 64 -2.02 -6.97 -9.57
C LEU A 64 -2.62 -8.27 -9.05
N LYS A 65 -3.94 -8.27 -8.88
CA LYS A 65 -4.67 -9.48 -8.51
C LYS A 65 -4.74 -10.42 -9.72
N PRO A 66 -4.66 -11.74 -9.52
CA PRO A 66 -4.84 -12.70 -10.60
C PRO A 66 -6.26 -12.62 -11.17
N ILE A 67 -6.37 -12.79 -12.49
CA ILE A 67 -7.66 -12.75 -13.23
C ILE A 67 -8.44 -14.07 -13.02
N SER A 68 -7.72 -15.18 -12.88
CA SER A 68 -8.31 -16.50 -12.66
C SER A 68 -8.87 -16.61 -11.24
N TRP A 69 -10.18 -16.84 -11.12
CA TRP A 69 -10.84 -17.01 -9.83
C TRP A 69 -10.23 -18.14 -9.00
N ARG A 70 -9.87 -19.27 -9.63
CA ARG A 70 -9.25 -20.42 -8.95
C ARG A 70 -7.92 -20.05 -8.32
N GLU A 71 -7.12 -19.22 -9.00
CA GLU A 71 -5.82 -18.79 -8.49
C GLU A 71 -5.98 -17.76 -7.38
N TRP A 72 -6.89 -16.80 -7.56
CA TRP A 72 -7.21 -15.81 -6.54
C TRP A 72 -7.77 -16.45 -5.26
N ALA A 73 -8.76 -17.33 -5.39
CA ALA A 73 -9.36 -18.03 -4.26
C ALA A 73 -8.32 -18.90 -3.54
N GLY A 74 -7.46 -19.60 -4.29
CA GLY A 74 -6.36 -20.36 -3.72
C GLY A 74 -5.35 -19.50 -2.96
N GLU A 75 -5.03 -18.28 -3.43
CA GLU A 75 -4.17 -17.34 -2.71
C GLU A 75 -4.84 -16.85 -1.41
N ILE A 76 -6.14 -16.51 -1.47
CA ILE A 76 -6.92 -16.10 -0.31
C ILE A 76 -7.03 -17.19 0.75
N GLU A 77 -7.29 -18.44 0.36
CA GLU A 77 -7.34 -19.58 1.29
C GLU A 77 -5.99 -19.80 1.97
N ARG A 78 -4.88 -19.68 1.23
CA ARG A 78 -3.51 -19.78 1.79
C ARG A 78 -3.18 -18.65 2.77
N ASP A 79 -3.69 -17.44 2.51
CA ASP A 79 -3.56 -16.28 3.39
C ASP A 79 -4.53 -16.32 4.59
N GLY A 80 -5.30 -17.41 4.76
CA GLY A 80 -6.20 -17.62 5.89
C GLY A 80 -7.55 -16.91 5.78
N GLY A 81 -7.98 -16.55 4.56
CA GLY A 81 -9.34 -16.08 4.28
C GLY A 81 -9.68 -14.66 4.77
N ALA A 82 -8.85 -14.04 5.61
CA ALA A 82 -9.13 -12.72 6.20
C ALA A 82 -9.28 -11.58 5.17
N ARG A 83 -8.68 -11.76 3.99
CA ARG A 83 -8.75 -10.81 2.87
C ARG A 83 -9.90 -11.10 1.90
N ASN A 84 -10.73 -12.10 2.18
CA ASN A 84 -11.87 -12.46 1.34
C ASN A 84 -12.99 -11.41 1.47
N PRO A 85 -13.34 -10.66 0.40
CA PRO A 85 -14.47 -9.73 0.42
C PRO A 85 -15.82 -10.42 0.62
N TYR A 86 -15.91 -11.71 0.29
CA TYR A 86 -17.13 -12.52 0.32
C TYR A 86 -17.26 -13.38 1.58
N LEU A 87 -16.36 -13.21 2.56
CA LEU A 87 -16.33 -14.01 3.78
C LEU A 87 -17.70 -14.07 4.47
N SER A 88 -18.41 -12.94 4.52
CA SER A 88 -19.75 -12.86 5.12
C SER A 88 -20.81 -13.72 4.41
N LEU A 89 -20.70 -13.86 3.07
CA LEU A 89 -21.60 -14.66 2.26
C LEU A 89 -21.24 -16.15 2.30
N GLU A 90 -19.95 -16.45 2.45
CA GLU A 90 -19.45 -17.83 2.57
C GLU A 90 -19.73 -18.41 3.97
N GLU A 91 -19.45 -17.66 5.03
CA GLU A 91 -19.67 -18.09 6.42
C GLU A 91 -21.15 -18.06 6.81
N ARG A 92 -21.99 -17.32 6.07
CA ARG A 92 -23.45 -17.34 6.23
C ARG A 92 -23.89 -17.15 7.68
N TYR A 93 -23.34 -16.15 8.36
CA TYR A 93 -23.59 -15.93 9.79
C TYR A 93 -25.08 -15.91 10.18
N GLY A 94 -25.96 -15.45 9.29
CA GLY A 94 -27.42 -15.44 9.51
C GLY A 94 -28.07 -16.82 9.63
N PHE A 95 -27.41 -17.88 9.16
CA PHE A 95 -27.88 -19.26 9.23
C PHE A 95 -27.20 -20.06 10.34
N TRP A 96 -26.41 -19.40 11.20
CA TRP A 96 -25.67 -20.09 12.24
C TRP A 96 -26.59 -20.56 13.37
N ASP A 97 -26.55 -21.84 13.71
CA ASP A 97 -27.16 -22.33 14.95
C ASP A 97 -26.35 -21.88 16.18
N ILE A 98 -26.78 -20.74 16.72
CA ILE A 98 -26.20 -20.12 17.92
C ILE A 98 -26.32 -21.06 19.13
N ARG A 99 -27.38 -21.88 19.23
CA ARG A 99 -27.60 -22.76 20.38
C ARG A 99 -26.62 -23.93 20.34
N ALA A 100 -26.44 -24.54 19.19
CA ALA A 100 -25.45 -25.60 18.98
C ALA A 100 -24.03 -25.11 19.31
N LYS A 101 -23.63 -23.93 18.80
CA LYS A 101 -22.29 -23.39 19.08
C LYS A 101 -22.03 -23.02 20.52
N ARG A 102 -23.04 -22.46 21.21
CA ARG A 102 -22.92 -22.20 22.65
C ARG A 102 -22.72 -23.48 23.44
N LYS A 103 -23.40 -24.58 23.04
CA LYS A 103 -23.21 -25.89 23.65
C LYS A 103 -21.81 -26.44 23.37
N GLU A 104 -21.35 -26.44 22.10
CA GLU A 104 -19.99 -26.87 21.74
C GLU A 104 -18.93 -26.13 22.55
N PHE A 105 -19.05 -24.80 22.67
CA PHE A 105 -18.12 -23.99 23.46
C PHE A 105 -18.15 -24.37 24.95
N ALA A 106 -19.34 -24.54 25.53
CA ALA A 106 -19.47 -24.95 26.92
C ALA A 106 -18.92 -26.36 27.20
N ASP A 107 -19.05 -27.27 26.25
CA ASP A 107 -18.48 -28.62 26.33
C ASP A 107 -16.94 -28.57 26.21
N TRP A 108 -16.41 -27.73 25.32
CA TRP A 108 -14.96 -27.51 25.17
C TRP A 108 -14.31 -26.91 26.42
N VAL A 109 -14.90 -25.86 27.02
CA VAL A 109 -14.38 -25.26 28.26
C VAL A 109 -14.34 -26.30 29.38
N ARG A 110 -15.41 -27.10 29.52
CA ARG A 110 -15.45 -28.20 30.51
C ARG A 110 -14.39 -29.25 30.25
N GLY A 111 -14.09 -29.57 28.99
CA GLY A 111 -12.99 -30.47 28.63
C GLY A 111 -11.61 -29.94 29.01
N GLN A 112 -11.37 -28.63 28.90
CA GLN A 112 -10.11 -28.02 29.36
C GLN A 112 -9.97 -28.03 30.89
N ASP A 113 -11.05 -27.76 31.62
CA ASP A 113 -11.04 -27.81 33.09
C ASP A 113 -10.70 -29.21 33.64
N VAL A 114 -11.07 -30.27 32.90
CA VAL A 114 -10.72 -31.65 33.25
C VAL A 114 -9.24 -31.93 33.01
N LEU A 115 -8.67 -31.44 31.90
CA LEU A 115 -7.23 -31.60 31.58
C LEU A 115 -6.29 -30.77 32.47
N ILE A 116 -6.80 -29.72 33.12
CA ILE A 116 -6.01 -28.87 34.05
C ILE A 116 -6.00 -29.45 35.48
N LYS A 117 -6.93 -30.35 35.82
CA LYS A 117 -7.08 -30.95 37.15
C LYS A 117 -6.39 -32.31 37.34
N GLU A 118 -5.90 -32.92 36.26
CA GLU A 118 -4.95 -34.05 36.31
C GLU A 118 -3.50 -33.55 36.27
#